data_AF-A0A8T7ACF4-F1
#
_entry.id   AF-A0A8T7ACF4-F1
#
_cell.length_a   1.000
_cell.length_b   1.000
_cell.length_c   1.000
_cell.angle_alpha   90.00
_cell.angle_beta   90.00
_cell.angle_gamma   90.00
#
_symmetry.space_group_name_H-M   'P 1'
#
loop_
_entity.id
_entity.type
_entity.pdbx_description
1 polymer ?
#
loop_
_entity_poly.entity_id
_entity_poly.type
_entity_poly.pdbx_seq_one_letter_code
_entity_poly.pdbx_strand_id
1 'polypeptide(L)'
;IGHSSQQQWSRATPAVFKSADIAGLTNVDKPTLVTQWGCWNTYFVDPGGNSMGDEFLVGGENGAVTVLGASTLTTSAGERILGIELNKLMYNQGMTVGEAVIGAKQALALHDPDATDIQLGWQILGDPALKVNP
;
A
#
# COMPACT_ATOMS: atom_id res chain seq x y z
N ILE A 1 -3.18 5.41 -8.28
CA ILE A 1 -4.60 5.19 -7.95
C ILE A 1 -5.25 4.52 -9.13
N GLY A 2 -5.84 3.35 -8.93
CA GLY A 2 -6.50 2.60 -10.00
C GLY A 2 -7.23 1.39 -9.43
N HIS A 3 -7.76 0.55 -10.32
CA HIS A 3 -8.33 -0.72 -9.91
C HIS A 3 -7.24 -1.73 -9.58
N SER A 4 -7.45 -2.51 -8.51
CA SER A 4 -6.65 -3.68 -8.17
C SER A 4 -7.54 -4.77 -7.57
N SER A 5 -6.97 -5.96 -7.44
CA SER A 5 -7.48 -7.05 -6.61
C SER A 5 -6.37 -7.54 -5.69
N GLN A 6 -6.61 -8.64 -5.00
CA GLN A 6 -5.61 -9.32 -4.18
C GLN A 6 -4.35 -9.66 -4.98
N GLN A 7 -4.43 -9.99 -6.27
CA GLN A 7 -3.31 -10.58 -7.01
C GLN A 7 -2.88 -9.78 -8.25
N GLN A 8 -3.44 -8.59 -8.47
CA GLN A 8 -3.07 -7.77 -9.62
C GLN A 8 -3.39 -6.28 -9.45
N TRP A 9 -2.62 -5.47 -10.17
CA TRP A 9 -2.97 -4.10 -10.51
C TRP A 9 -3.59 -4.10 -11.91
N SER A 10 -4.85 -3.65 -12.02
CA SER A 10 -5.68 -3.47 -13.23
C SER A 10 -7.05 -4.13 -13.08
N ARG A 11 -8.03 -3.59 -13.84
CA ARG A 11 -9.30 -4.26 -14.18
C ARG A 11 -9.24 -4.98 -15.55
N ALA A 12 -8.30 -4.58 -16.40
CA ALA A 12 -8.15 -5.08 -17.76
C ALA A 12 -7.43 -6.43 -17.82
N THR A 13 -7.64 -7.15 -18.93
CA THR A 13 -6.91 -8.36 -19.29
C THR A 13 -6.14 -8.11 -20.59
N PRO A 14 -4.81 -8.30 -20.63
CA PRO A 14 -3.96 -8.74 -19.52
C PRO A 14 -3.85 -7.68 -18.41
N ALA A 15 -3.55 -8.13 -17.18
CA ALA A 15 -3.24 -7.24 -16.07
C ALA A 15 -1.95 -6.45 -16.35
N VAL A 16 -1.81 -5.27 -15.73
CA VAL A 16 -0.61 -4.44 -15.88
C VAL A 16 0.55 -5.04 -15.09
N PHE A 17 0.25 -5.58 -13.91
CA PHE A 17 1.21 -6.23 -13.03
C PHE A 17 0.48 -7.23 -12.14
N LYS A 18 1.03 -8.42 -11.97
CA LYS A 18 0.47 -9.51 -11.16
C LYS A 18 1.41 -9.85 -10.01
N SER A 19 0.86 -10.53 -9.01
CA SER A 19 1.64 -11.02 -7.87
C SER A 19 2.78 -11.95 -8.32
N ALA A 20 2.53 -12.82 -9.30
CA ALA A 20 3.54 -13.70 -9.90
C ALA A 20 4.69 -12.95 -10.63
N ASP A 21 4.47 -11.71 -11.06
CA ASP A 21 5.52 -10.92 -11.74
C ASP A 21 6.56 -10.40 -10.74
N ILE A 22 6.22 -10.37 -9.43
CA ILE A 22 7.11 -9.90 -8.37
C ILE A 22 8.38 -10.74 -8.32
N ALA A 23 8.30 -12.06 -8.53
CA ALA A 23 9.46 -12.97 -8.58
C ALA A 23 10.49 -12.60 -9.66
N GLY A 24 10.09 -11.82 -10.68
CA GLY A 24 10.99 -11.32 -11.72
C GLY A 24 11.69 -9.99 -11.40
N LEU A 25 11.41 -9.37 -10.25
CA LEU A 25 12.04 -8.10 -9.87
C LEU A 25 13.53 -8.30 -9.54
N THR A 26 14.36 -7.34 -9.97
CA THR A 26 15.83 -7.40 -9.86
C THR A 26 16.39 -6.44 -8.81
N ASN A 27 15.59 -6.11 -7.79
CA ASN A 27 15.89 -5.14 -6.75
C ASN A 27 16.47 -5.76 -5.46
N VAL A 28 17.16 -6.90 -5.59
CA VAL A 28 17.95 -7.48 -4.50
C VAL A 28 18.94 -6.43 -3.97
N ASP A 29 19.11 -6.37 -2.65
CA ASP A 29 19.92 -5.38 -1.92
C ASP A 29 19.53 -3.91 -2.15
N LYS A 30 18.32 -3.65 -2.66
CA LYS A 30 17.77 -2.30 -2.87
C LYS A 30 16.47 -2.13 -2.09
N PRO A 31 16.53 -1.71 -0.81
CA PRO A 31 15.35 -1.49 0.02
C PRO A 31 14.33 -0.63 -0.69
N THR A 32 13.13 -1.18 -0.93
CA THR A 32 12.07 -0.54 -1.69
C THR A 32 10.81 -0.49 -0.84
N LEU A 33 10.20 0.68 -0.73
CA LEU A 33 8.86 0.87 -0.16
C LEU A 33 7.83 0.87 -1.31
N VAL A 34 6.75 0.10 -1.16
CA VAL A 34 5.69 0.02 -2.17
C VAL A 34 4.38 0.54 -1.58
N THR A 35 3.89 1.67 -2.09
CA THR A 35 2.55 2.20 -1.75
C THR A 35 1.58 1.91 -2.89
N GLN A 36 0.54 1.14 -2.60
CA GLN A 36 -0.44 0.67 -3.56
C GLN A 36 -1.76 1.43 -3.37
N TRP A 37 -2.29 1.99 -4.46
CA TRP A 37 -3.53 2.76 -4.44
C TRP A 37 -4.61 2.07 -5.27
N GLY A 38 -5.45 1.32 -4.58
CA GLY A 38 -6.51 0.49 -5.12
C GLY A 38 -6.96 -0.53 -4.07
N CYS A 39 -8.05 -1.22 -4.35
CA CYS A 39 -8.67 -2.13 -3.40
C CYS A 39 -7.88 -3.46 -3.24
N TRP A 40 -7.97 -4.05 -2.04
CA TRP A 40 -7.58 -5.44 -1.71
C TRP A 40 -6.11 -5.87 -1.88
N ASN A 41 -5.20 -4.98 -2.27
CA ASN A 41 -3.81 -5.36 -2.53
C ASN A 41 -2.99 -5.72 -1.27
N THR A 42 -3.49 -5.43 -0.06
CA THR A 42 -2.91 -5.90 1.21
C THR A 42 -3.87 -6.77 2.01
N TYR A 43 -4.75 -7.53 1.35
CA TYR A 43 -5.68 -8.46 2.01
C TYR A 43 -4.97 -9.77 2.43
N PHE A 44 -4.19 -9.68 3.50
CA PHE A 44 -3.29 -10.73 4.02
C PHE A 44 -3.98 -11.95 4.67
N VAL A 45 -5.31 -12.00 4.65
CA VAL A 45 -6.11 -13.08 5.28
C VAL A 45 -6.82 -13.95 4.25
N ASP A 46 -6.46 -13.84 2.97
CA ASP A 46 -7.09 -14.60 1.89
C ASP A 46 -6.73 -16.11 1.99
N PRO A 47 -7.70 -17.01 2.19
CA PRO A 47 -7.42 -18.45 2.20
C PRO A 47 -7.10 -19.00 0.81
N GLY A 48 -7.38 -18.25 -0.26
CA GLY A 48 -7.16 -18.63 -1.65
C GLY A 48 -5.72 -18.43 -2.14
N GLY A 49 -4.88 -17.75 -1.37
CA GLY A 49 -3.46 -17.56 -1.66
C GLY A 49 -2.94 -16.17 -1.29
N ASN A 50 -1.67 -15.94 -1.58
CA ASN A 50 -0.98 -14.70 -1.26
C ASN A 50 -1.52 -13.51 -2.07
N SER A 51 -1.69 -12.38 -1.38
CA SER A 51 -1.97 -11.09 -2.01
C SER A 51 -0.69 -10.45 -2.59
N MET A 52 -0.86 -9.35 -3.33
CA MET A 52 0.24 -8.50 -3.80
C MET A 52 1.14 -8.11 -2.62
N GLY A 53 0.55 -7.73 -1.49
CA GLY A 53 1.26 -7.35 -0.29
C GLY A 53 2.11 -8.49 0.29
N ASP A 54 1.59 -9.72 0.28
CA ASP A 54 2.31 -10.89 0.77
C ASP A 54 3.49 -11.22 -0.15
N GLU A 55 3.26 -11.27 -1.47
CA GLU A 55 4.33 -11.56 -2.44
C GLU A 55 5.43 -10.48 -2.45
N PHE A 56 5.07 -9.20 -2.29
CA PHE A 56 6.06 -8.14 -2.17
C PHE A 56 6.90 -8.26 -0.90
N LEU A 57 6.28 -8.60 0.23
CA LEU A 57 6.94 -8.55 1.55
C LEU A 57 7.72 -9.82 1.87
N VAL A 58 7.21 -10.99 1.48
CA VAL A 58 7.76 -12.30 1.88
C VAL A 58 7.86 -13.32 0.73
N GLY A 59 7.66 -12.89 -0.53
CA GLY A 59 7.74 -13.77 -1.71
C GLY A 59 9.16 -14.18 -2.14
N GLY A 60 10.21 -13.51 -1.64
CA GLY A 60 11.60 -13.80 -2.00
C GLY A 60 12.62 -12.79 -1.47
N GLU A 61 13.83 -12.80 -2.04
CA GLU A 61 14.91 -11.84 -1.71
C GLU A 61 14.74 -10.47 -2.39
N ASN A 62 13.92 -10.42 -3.43
CA ASN A 62 13.46 -9.24 -4.14
C ASN A 62 12.05 -8.83 -3.64
N GLY A 63 11.58 -7.63 -4.01
CA GLY A 63 10.27 -7.14 -3.57
C GLY A 63 10.35 -5.86 -2.75
N ALA A 64 9.81 -5.85 -1.53
CA ALA A 64 9.67 -4.64 -0.72
C ALA A 64 10.02 -4.88 0.75
N VAL A 65 10.61 -3.86 1.39
CA VAL A 65 10.87 -3.87 2.84
C VAL A 65 9.64 -3.46 3.66
N THR A 66 8.70 -2.77 3.01
CA THR A 66 7.37 -2.49 3.55
C THR A 66 6.40 -2.19 2.41
N VAL A 67 5.15 -2.60 2.60
CA VAL A 67 4.07 -2.45 1.62
C VAL A 67 2.90 -1.78 2.29
N LEU A 68 2.34 -0.77 1.61
CA LEU A 68 1.20 -0.03 2.10
C LEU A 68 0.04 -0.15 1.11
N GLY A 69 -1.18 -0.22 1.61
CA GLY A 69 -2.36 -0.34 0.76
C GLY A 69 -3.62 -0.72 1.51
N ALA A 70 -4.65 -1.12 0.77
CA ALA A 70 -5.97 -1.42 1.31
C ALA A 70 -6.25 -2.92 1.37
N SER A 71 -6.83 -3.36 2.49
CA SER A 71 -7.45 -4.67 2.68
C SER A 71 -8.97 -4.63 2.51
N THR A 72 -9.51 -3.54 1.95
CA THR A 72 -10.94 -3.27 1.78
C THR A 72 -11.24 -2.78 0.36
N LEU A 73 -12.54 -2.69 0.04
CA LEU A 73 -13.01 -1.91 -1.09
C LEU A 73 -12.97 -0.42 -0.71
N THR A 74 -12.24 0.37 -1.47
CA THR A 74 -11.97 1.79 -1.22
C THR A 74 -12.56 2.69 -2.29
N THR A 75 -12.83 3.96 -1.95
CA THR A 75 -13.16 4.99 -2.95
C THR A 75 -11.91 5.67 -3.50
N SER A 76 -11.89 5.98 -4.80
CA SER A 76 -10.78 6.69 -5.44
C SER A 76 -10.62 8.13 -4.92
N ALA A 77 -11.71 8.77 -4.50
CA ALA A 77 -11.69 10.10 -3.91
C ALA A 77 -11.00 10.10 -2.54
N GLY A 78 -11.35 9.16 -1.66
CA GLY A 78 -10.72 9.03 -0.35
C GLY A 78 -9.24 8.63 -0.45
N GLU A 79 -8.90 7.69 -1.33
CA GLU A 79 -7.50 7.31 -1.58
C GLU A 79 -6.67 8.48 -2.15
N ARG A 80 -7.27 9.35 -2.95
CA ARG A 80 -6.60 10.55 -3.45
C ARG A 80 -6.26 11.53 -2.32
N ILE A 81 -7.20 11.78 -1.40
CA ILE A 81 -6.97 12.66 -0.25
C ILE A 81 -5.90 12.05 0.65
N LEU A 82 -6.05 10.77 1.01
CA LEU A 82 -5.06 10.05 1.81
C LEU A 82 -3.68 10.08 1.15
N GLY A 83 -3.60 9.84 -0.16
CA GLY A 83 -2.33 9.80 -0.89
C GLY A 83 -1.62 11.13 -0.97
N ILE A 84 -2.34 12.24 -1.11
CA ILE A 84 -1.73 13.58 -1.09
C ILE A 84 -1.10 13.85 0.27
N GLU A 85 -1.86 13.64 1.36
CA GLU A 85 -1.36 13.90 2.72
C GLU A 85 -0.26 12.93 3.13
N LEU A 86 -0.40 11.64 2.78
CA LEU A 86 0.62 10.64 3.06
C LEU A 86 1.94 10.96 2.38
N ASN A 87 1.93 11.31 1.09
CA ASN A 87 3.17 11.67 0.38
C ASN A 87 3.81 12.91 1.01
N LYS A 88 3.02 13.94 1.34
CA LYS A 88 3.54 15.13 2.03
C LYS A 88 4.22 14.80 3.35
N LEU A 89 3.61 13.93 4.16
CA LEU A 89 4.14 13.56 5.48
C LEU A 89 5.33 12.60 5.39
N MET A 90 5.30 11.63 4.48
CA MET A 90 6.31 10.58 4.36
C MET A 90 7.71 11.09 4.04
N TYR A 91 7.83 12.24 3.36
CA TYR A 91 9.11 12.88 3.05
C TYR A 91 9.52 13.96 4.07
N ASN A 92 8.78 14.14 5.16
CA ASN A 92 9.21 15.02 6.24
C ASN A 92 10.41 14.42 6.97
N GLN A 93 11.46 15.22 7.15
CA GLN A 93 12.69 14.77 7.77
C GLN A 93 12.43 14.19 9.17
N GLY A 94 12.88 12.94 9.37
CA GLY A 94 12.81 12.26 10.65
C GLY A 94 11.47 11.57 10.96
N MET A 95 10.42 11.83 10.16
CA MET A 95 9.10 11.21 10.30
C MET A 95 9.14 9.75 9.85
N THR A 96 8.54 8.87 10.64
CA THR A 96 8.36 7.46 10.30
C THR A 96 7.18 7.24 9.36
N VAL A 97 7.18 6.14 8.63
CA VAL A 97 6.07 5.73 7.76
C VAL A 97 4.78 5.59 8.57
N GLY A 98 4.84 5.01 9.78
CA GLY A 98 3.69 4.87 10.67
C GLY A 98 3.09 6.22 11.08
N GLU A 99 3.91 7.18 11.49
CA GLU A 99 3.46 8.53 11.81
C GLU A 99 2.81 9.22 10.61
N ALA A 100 3.41 9.07 9.42
CA ALA A 100 2.87 9.63 8.19
C ALA A 100 1.49 9.04 7.83
N VAL A 101 1.30 7.73 7.99
CA VAL A 101 0.00 7.07 7.76
C VAL A 101 -1.04 7.53 8.76
N ILE A 102 -0.71 7.63 10.04
CA ILE A 102 -1.62 8.14 11.07
C ILE A 102 -2.03 9.57 10.77
N GLY A 103 -1.08 10.46 10.47
CA GLY A 103 -1.37 11.86 10.14
C GLY A 103 -2.23 12.01 8.89
N ALA A 104 -1.96 11.22 7.85
CA ALA A 104 -2.75 11.26 6.62
C ALA A 104 -4.18 10.75 6.84
N LYS A 105 -4.37 9.71 7.65
CA LYS A 105 -5.70 9.22 8.06
C LYS A 105 -6.47 10.23 8.91
N GLN A 106 -5.79 10.93 9.83
CA GLN A 106 -6.39 12.01 10.61
C GLN A 106 -6.86 13.15 9.70
N ALA A 107 -6.05 13.55 8.72
CA ALA A 107 -6.44 14.56 7.73
C ALA A 107 -7.64 14.09 6.90
N LEU A 108 -7.65 12.83 6.45
CA LEU A 108 -8.80 12.25 5.76
C LEU A 108 -10.08 12.30 6.62
N ALA A 109 -10.01 11.93 7.91
CA ALA A 109 -11.18 11.93 8.80
C ALA A 109 -11.80 13.33 8.98
N LEU A 110 -10.99 14.39 8.87
CA LEU A 110 -11.48 15.77 8.91
C LEU A 110 -12.18 16.19 7.62
N HIS A 111 -11.78 15.63 6.48
CA HIS A 111 -12.35 15.92 5.16
C HIS A 111 -13.56 15.05 4.82
N ASP A 112 -13.51 13.78 5.22
CA ASP A 112 -14.52 12.76 4.95
C ASP A 112 -14.65 11.82 6.17
N PRO A 113 -15.50 12.19 7.14
CA PRO A 113 -15.72 11.38 8.35
C PRO A 113 -16.29 9.98 8.06
N ASP A 114 -16.91 9.79 6.90
CA ASP A 114 -17.57 8.54 6.51
C ASP A 114 -16.64 7.57 5.75
N ALA A 115 -15.37 7.94 5.50
CA ALA A 115 -14.34 7.12 4.86
C ALA A 115 -13.83 5.94 5.71
N THR A 116 -14.75 5.26 6.39
CA THR A 116 -14.51 4.14 7.32
C THR A 116 -13.80 2.95 6.67
N ASP A 117 -14.05 2.72 5.39
CA ASP A 117 -13.38 1.74 4.54
C ASP A 117 -11.86 1.94 4.50
N ILE A 118 -11.42 3.20 4.36
CA ILE A 118 -10.00 3.58 4.34
C ILE A 118 -9.45 3.68 5.77
N GLN A 119 -10.22 4.24 6.71
CA GLN A 119 -9.78 4.38 8.10
C GLN A 119 -9.45 3.04 8.73
N LEU A 120 -10.28 2.03 8.49
CA LEU A 120 -10.11 0.69 9.07
C LEU A 120 -9.33 -0.26 8.17
N GLY A 121 -9.40 -0.09 6.84
CA GLY A 121 -8.84 -1.04 5.88
C GLY A 121 -7.51 -0.67 5.25
N TRP A 122 -7.04 0.57 5.36
CA TRP A 122 -5.75 0.97 4.80
C TRP A 122 -4.63 0.75 5.83
N GLN A 123 -3.53 0.11 5.46
CA GLN A 123 -2.58 -0.42 6.45
C GLN A 123 -1.14 -0.49 5.93
N ILE A 124 -0.24 -0.78 6.86
CA ILE A 124 1.18 -1.08 6.62
C ILE A 124 1.38 -2.58 6.85
N LEU A 125 1.99 -3.26 5.89
CA LEU A 125 2.59 -4.58 6.08
C LEU A 125 4.12 -4.39 6.09
N GLY A 126 4.77 -4.71 7.20
CA GLY A 126 6.20 -4.46 7.44
C GLY A 126 6.44 -3.53 8.64
N ASP A 127 7.61 -2.90 8.69
CA ASP A 127 8.03 -2.07 9.83
C ASP A 127 7.55 -0.60 9.72
N PRO A 128 6.64 -0.13 10.60
CA PRO A 128 6.16 1.25 10.59
C PRO A 128 7.22 2.27 11.05
N ALA A 129 8.32 1.84 11.71
CA ALA A 129 9.39 2.72 12.18
C ALA A 129 10.37 3.15 11.07
N LEU A 130 10.24 2.57 9.86
CA LEU A 130 11.04 2.97 8.71
C LEU A 130 10.86 4.46 8.41
N LYS A 131 11.94 5.06 7.90
CA LYS A 131 11.97 6.46 7.46
C LYS A 131 12.37 6.48 6.00
N VAL A 132 11.64 7.22 5.18
CA VAL A 132 12.03 7.42 3.78
C VAL A 132 13.10 8.50 3.77
N ASN A 133 14.31 8.14 3.34
CA ASN A 133 15.36 9.11 3.10
C ASN A 133 15.12 9.72 1.70
N PRO A 134 14.83 11.04 1.60
CA PRO A 134 14.74 11.73 0.32
C PRO A 134 16.11 11.85 -0.38
#